data_AF-A0A7J2U040-F1
#
_entry.id   AF-A0A7J2U040-F1
#
_cell.length_a   1.000
_cell.length_b   1.000
_cell.length_c   1.000
_cell.angle_alpha   90.00
_cell.angle_beta   90.00
_cell.angle_gamma   90.00
#
_symmetry.space_group_name_H-M   'P 1'
#
loop_
_entity.id
_entity.type
_entity.pdbx_description
1 polymer ?
#
loop_
_entity_poly.entity_id
_entity_poly.type
_entity_poly.pdbx_seq_one_letter_code
_entity_poly.pdbx_strand_id
1 'polypeptide(L)'
;MSLAEKLVEELEADEKVRKRLAKLLLPEVVSEPDARLAIINAVLRDVATKEDIAKVMEEIEKVKTATKEDVARVMEEIEKVRVETREEIEKARVATKEDIGRLEERIEILRKEIYTQITEFRERVSKLEGAFTQLVDRIGDLDKRIDSLDKRIDALDRRIDALDKRIDSLDKRIDYVTKVSWALTLSVLATLVAQIIVRVLLR
;
A
#
# COMPACT_ATOMS: atom_id res chain seq x y z
N MET A 1 -111.99 1.99 16.04
CA MET A 1 -111.03 1.02 15.51
C MET A 1 -111.78 -0.11 14.85
N SER A 2 -111.41 -0.41 13.60
CA SER A 2 -111.95 -1.56 12.89
C SER A 2 -111.47 -2.87 13.56
N LEU A 3 -112.18 -3.97 13.32
CA LEU A 3 -111.80 -5.28 13.85
C LEU A 3 -110.38 -5.70 13.40
N ALA A 4 -109.96 -5.29 12.21
CA ALA A 4 -108.63 -5.55 11.68
C ALA A 4 -107.53 -4.80 12.46
N GLU A 5 -107.79 -3.56 12.88
CA GLU A 5 -106.83 -2.78 13.67
C GLU A 5 -106.60 -3.39 15.06
N LYS A 6 -107.68 -3.81 15.74
CA LYS A 6 -107.57 -4.50 17.04
C LYS A 6 -106.81 -5.83 16.95
N LEU A 7 -107.03 -6.58 15.86
CA LEU A 7 -106.32 -7.85 15.63
C LEU A 7 -104.82 -7.62 15.41
N VAL A 8 -104.43 -6.59 14.65
CA VAL A 8 -103.02 -6.23 14.47
C VAL A 8 -102.40 -5.80 15.80
N GLU A 9 -103.09 -4.98 16.58
CA GLU A 9 -102.63 -4.51 17.91
C GLU A 9 -102.40 -5.68 18.89
N GLU A 10 -103.27 -6.68 18.88
CA GLU A 10 -103.17 -7.89 19.71
C GLU A 10 -102.07 -8.86 19.23
N LEU A 11 -101.83 -8.94 17.90
CA LEU A 11 -100.72 -9.70 17.32
C LEU A 11 -99.36 -9.03 17.52
N GLU A 12 -99.31 -7.70 17.60
CA GLU A 12 -98.11 -6.94 17.95
C GLU A 12 -97.77 -7.12 19.43
N ALA A 13 -98.77 -7.09 20.32
CA ALA A 13 -98.62 -7.17 21.78
C ALA A 13 -98.32 -8.58 22.33
N ASP A 14 -98.87 -9.66 21.75
CA ASP A 14 -98.71 -11.04 22.26
C ASP A 14 -98.00 -11.97 21.26
N GLU A 15 -96.73 -12.31 21.58
CA GLU A 15 -95.91 -13.22 20.78
C GLU A 15 -96.47 -14.65 20.69
N LYS A 16 -97.12 -15.16 21.73
CA LYS A 16 -97.74 -16.50 21.71
C LYS A 16 -98.91 -16.52 20.75
N VAL A 17 -99.75 -15.49 20.76
CA VAL A 17 -100.89 -15.36 19.84
C VAL A 17 -100.38 -15.23 18.41
N ARG A 18 -99.36 -14.40 18.15
CA ARG A 18 -98.70 -14.27 16.83
C ARG A 18 -98.10 -15.59 16.32
N LYS A 19 -97.37 -16.33 17.16
CA LYS A 19 -96.82 -17.66 16.79
C LYS A 19 -97.91 -18.69 16.58
N ARG A 20 -99.02 -18.64 17.34
CA ARG A 20 -100.15 -19.57 17.19
C ARG A 20 -100.90 -19.29 15.89
N LEU A 21 -101.15 -18.02 15.55
CA LEU A 21 -101.72 -17.62 14.27
C LEU A 21 -100.80 -18.01 13.10
N ALA A 22 -99.50 -17.73 13.20
CA ALA A 22 -98.53 -18.13 12.18
C ALA A 22 -98.47 -19.66 11.98
N LYS A 23 -98.53 -20.46 13.06
CA LYS A 23 -98.58 -21.93 12.94
C LYS A 23 -99.85 -22.46 12.26
N LEU A 24 -100.97 -21.73 12.35
CA LEU A 24 -102.21 -22.10 11.68
C LEU A 24 -102.20 -21.68 10.20
N LEU A 25 -101.67 -20.49 9.89
CA LEU A 25 -101.70 -19.93 8.53
C LEU A 25 -100.51 -20.36 7.66
N LEU A 26 -99.30 -20.55 8.22
CA LEU A 26 -98.12 -20.91 7.44
C LEU A 26 -98.26 -22.24 6.67
N PRO A 27 -98.84 -23.33 7.22
CA PRO A 27 -99.06 -24.55 6.46
C PRO A 27 -100.00 -24.35 5.26
N GLU A 28 -101.03 -23.51 5.39
CA GLU A 28 -101.94 -23.16 4.30
C GLU A 28 -101.24 -22.30 3.24
N VAL A 29 -100.52 -21.26 3.66
CA VAL A 29 -99.73 -20.35 2.79
C VAL A 29 -98.62 -21.08 2.05
N VAL A 30 -97.96 -22.07 2.67
CA VAL A 30 -96.93 -22.90 2.01
C VAL A 30 -97.55 -24.00 1.14
N SER A 31 -98.80 -24.41 1.40
CA SER A 31 -99.51 -25.38 0.56
C SER A 31 -100.02 -24.76 -0.74
N GLU A 32 -100.40 -23.48 -0.71
CA GLU A 32 -100.83 -22.72 -1.88
C GLU A 32 -99.67 -22.56 -2.90
N PRO A 33 -99.85 -22.97 -4.17
CA PRO A 33 -98.78 -22.94 -5.17
C PRO A 33 -98.14 -21.56 -5.37
N ASP A 34 -98.96 -20.51 -5.41
CA ASP A 34 -98.50 -19.15 -5.75
C ASP A 34 -97.74 -18.50 -4.59
N ALA A 35 -98.24 -18.64 -3.35
CA ALA A 35 -97.57 -18.13 -2.17
C ALA A 35 -96.25 -18.90 -1.88
N ARG A 36 -96.24 -20.23 -2.09
CA ARG A 36 -95.01 -21.02 -2.05
C ARG A 36 -94.01 -20.56 -3.11
N LEU A 37 -94.45 -20.28 -4.33
CA LEU A 37 -93.58 -19.78 -5.40
C LEU A 37 -93.02 -18.39 -5.07
N ALA A 38 -93.82 -17.49 -4.49
CA ALA A 38 -93.37 -16.18 -4.04
C ALA A 38 -92.31 -16.27 -2.94
N ILE A 39 -92.50 -17.15 -1.94
CA ILE A 39 -91.51 -17.40 -0.87
C ILE A 39 -90.23 -18.01 -1.46
N ILE A 40 -90.34 -19.00 -2.35
CA ILE A 40 -89.20 -19.63 -3.01
C ILE A 40 -88.41 -18.59 -3.83
N ASN A 41 -89.09 -17.73 -4.60
CA ASN A 41 -88.44 -16.68 -5.40
C ASN A 41 -87.78 -15.60 -4.52
N ALA A 42 -88.36 -15.27 -3.37
CA ALA A 42 -87.76 -14.34 -2.42
C ALA A 42 -86.47 -14.92 -1.81
N VAL A 43 -86.51 -16.19 -1.36
CA VAL A 43 -85.33 -16.87 -0.79
C VAL A 43 -84.27 -17.15 -1.85
N LEU A 44 -84.66 -17.53 -3.08
CA LEU A 44 -83.74 -17.79 -4.20
C LEU A 44 -82.88 -16.59 -4.58
N ARG A 45 -83.32 -15.35 -4.30
CA ARG A 45 -82.52 -14.14 -4.58
C ARG A 45 -81.33 -13.98 -3.62
N ASP A 46 -81.42 -14.53 -2.42
CA ASP A 46 -80.44 -14.32 -1.34
C ASP A 46 -79.57 -15.55 -1.05
N VAL A 47 -79.84 -16.68 -1.70
CA VAL A 47 -79.10 -17.93 -1.50
C VAL A 47 -78.24 -18.27 -2.72
N ALA A 48 -77.00 -18.70 -2.46
CA ALA A 48 -76.15 -19.26 -3.51
C ALA A 48 -76.75 -20.58 -4.01
N THR A 49 -76.93 -20.69 -5.32
CA THR A 49 -77.39 -21.92 -5.95
C THR A 49 -76.26 -22.93 -6.05
N LYS A 50 -76.59 -24.20 -6.31
CA LYS A 50 -75.58 -25.22 -6.60
C LYS A 50 -74.72 -24.87 -7.81
N GLU A 51 -75.29 -24.14 -8.76
CA GLU A 51 -74.57 -23.71 -9.96
C GLU A 51 -73.53 -22.63 -9.64
N ASP A 52 -73.84 -21.69 -8.73
CA ASP A 52 -72.88 -20.69 -8.26
C ASP A 52 -71.70 -21.35 -7.54
N ILE A 53 -71.99 -22.32 -6.68
CA ILE A 53 -70.95 -23.10 -5.98
C ILE A 53 -70.11 -23.90 -6.99
N ALA A 54 -70.72 -24.49 -8.02
CA ALA A 54 -69.98 -25.23 -9.05
C ALA A 54 -69.02 -24.33 -9.84
N LYS A 55 -69.46 -23.11 -10.22
CA LYS A 55 -68.61 -22.12 -10.89
C LYS A 55 -67.42 -21.71 -10.03
N VAL A 56 -67.66 -21.43 -8.74
CA VAL A 56 -66.59 -21.10 -7.79
C VAL A 56 -65.62 -22.27 -7.60
N MET A 57 -66.11 -23.50 -7.50
CA MET A 57 -65.26 -24.71 -7.40
C MET A 57 -64.39 -24.90 -8.65
N GLU A 58 -64.94 -24.61 -9.83
CA GLU A 58 -64.18 -24.64 -11.10
C GLU A 58 -63.09 -23.57 -11.12
N GLU A 59 -63.40 -22.34 -10.70
CA GLU A 59 -62.40 -21.27 -10.57
C GLU A 59 -61.33 -21.61 -9.54
N ILE A 60 -61.70 -22.17 -8.38
CA ILE A 60 -60.76 -22.62 -7.36
C ILE A 60 -59.83 -23.70 -7.92
N GLU A 61 -60.34 -24.67 -8.67
CA GLU A 61 -59.49 -25.72 -9.24
C GLU A 61 -58.55 -25.15 -10.29
N LYS A 62 -59.01 -24.22 -11.16
CA LYS A 62 -58.15 -23.50 -12.11
C LYS A 62 -57.05 -22.70 -11.41
N VAL A 63 -57.39 -21.97 -10.35
CA VAL A 63 -56.41 -21.19 -9.58
C VAL A 63 -55.39 -22.12 -8.91
N LYS A 64 -55.84 -23.24 -8.35
CA LYS A 64 -54.99 -24.24 -7.69
C LYS A 64 -54.05 -24.94 -8.67
N THR A 65 -54.48 -25.25 -9.89
CA THR A 65 -53.60 -25.80 -10.92
C THR A 65 -52.58 -24.75 -11.36
N ALA A 66 -53.01 -23.52 -11.61
CA ALA A 66 -52.11 -22.43 -11.98
C ALA A 66 -51.06 -22.15 -10.88
N THR A 67 -51.45 -22.10 -9.61
CA THR A 67 -50.50 -21.90 -8.49
C THR A 67 -49.54 -23.07 -8.34
N LYS A 68 -49.96 -24.31 -8.57
CA LYS A 68 -49.03 -25.45 -8.58
C LYS A 68 -48.00 -25.34 -9.69
N GLU A 69 -48.42 -24.91 -10.88
CA GLU A 69 -47.52 -24.67 -12.01
C GLU A 69 -46.56 -23.51 -11.72
N ASP A 70 -47.05 -22.40 -11.16
CA ASP A 70 -46.22 -21.26 -10.74
C ASP A 70 -45.18 -21.68 -9.70
N VAL A 71 -45.59 -22.44 -8.68
CA VAL A 71 -44.66 -22.96 -7.67
C VAL A 71 -43.62 -23.89 -8.29
N ALA A 72 -44.02 -24.75 -9.23
CA ALA A 72 -43.08 -25.63 -9.94
C ALA A 72 -42.06 -24.82 -10.75
N ARG A 73 -42.50 -23.79 -11.48
CA ARG A 73 -41.61 -22.87 -12.21
C ARG A 73 -40.62 -22.16 -11.29
N VAL A 74 -41.11 -21.59 -10.18
CA VAL A 74 -40.27 -20.90 -9.20
C VAL A 74 -39.24 -21.84 -8.59
N MET A 75 -39.62 -23.09 -8.29
CA MET A 75 -38.68 -24.08 -7.76
C MET A 75 -37.56 -24.41 -8.77
N GLU A 76 -37.89 -24.49 -10.07
CA GLU A 76 -36.91 -24.69 -11.13
C GLU A 76 -35.96 -23.49 -11.28
N GLU A 77 -36.49 -22.27 -11.26
CA GLU A 77 -35.70 -21.04 -11.31
C GLU A 77 -34.77 -20.92 -10.09
N ILE A 78 -35.26 -21.23 -8.89
CA ILE A 78 -34.45 -21.23 -7.66
C ILE A 78 -33.31 -22.24 -7.77
N GLU A 79 -33.59 -23.45 -8.27
CA GLU A 79 -32.55 -24.48 -8.43
C GLU A 79 -31.50 -24.03 -9.45
N LYS A 80 -31.91 -23.45 -10.57
CA LYS A 80 -31.00 -22.91 -11.59
C LYS A 80 -30.10 -21.83 -11.01
N VAL A 81 -30.67 -20.82 -10.35
CA VAL A 81 -29.91 -19.73 -9.72
C VAL A 81 -28.96 -20.28 -8.65
N ARG A 82 -29.39 -21.27 -7.87
CA ARG A 82 -28.54 -21.91 -6.85
C ARG A 82 -27.32 -22.58 -7.47
N VAL A 83 -27.50 -23.31 -8.57
CA VAL A 83 -26.41 -23.97 -9.28
C VAL A 83 -25.46 -22.94 -9.89
N GLU A 84 -25.98 -21.96 -10.62
CA GLU A 84 -25.18 -20.88 -11.24
C GLU A 84 -24.36 -20.12 -10.19
N THR A 85 -25.00 -19.70 -9.10
CA THR A 85 -24.31 -18.99 -8.00
C THR A 85 -23.20 -19.85 -7.39
N ARG A 86 -23.44 -21.15 -7.18
CA ARG A 86 -22.44 -22.07 -6.64
C ARG A 86 -21.24 -22.22 -7.59
N GLU A 87 -21.49 -22.32 -8.89
CA GLU A 87 -20.45 -22.41 -9.90
C GLU A 87 -19.62 -21.12 -9.98
N GLU A 88 -20.26 -19.95 -9.95
CA GLU A 88 -19.57 -18.66 -9.95
C GLU A 88 -18.70 -18.46 -8.70
N ILE A 89 -19.23 -18.82 -7.53
CA ILE A 89 -18.48 -18.78 -6.27
C ILE A 89 -17.27 -19.72 -6.34
N GLU A 90 -17.43 -20.94 -6.87
CA GLU A 90 -16.30 -21.88 -6.97
C GLU A 90 -15.24 -21.39 -7.96
N LYS A 91 -15.65 -20.85 -9.12
CA LYS A 91 -14.73 -20.24 -10.10
C LYS A 91 -13.94 -19.10 -9.46
N ALA A 92 -14.61 -18.19 -8.76
CA ALA A 92 -13.97 -17.08 -8.06
C ALA A 92 -13.01 -17.57 -6.96
N ARG A 93 -13.40 -18.61 -6.21
CA ARG A 93 -12.57 -19.22 -5.17
C ARG A 93 -11.29 -19.82 -5.73
N VAL A 94 -11.39 -20.57 -6.84
CA VAL A 94 -10.24 -21.18 -7.50
C VAL A 94 -9.30 -20.11 -8.05
N ALA A 95 -9.82 -19.12 -8.78
CA ALA A 95 -9.01 -18.02 -9.31
C ALA A 95 -8.26 -17.27 -8.18
N THR A 96 -8.96 -16.96 -7.09
CA THR A 96 -8.34 -16.29 -5.92
C THR A 96 -7.24 -17.14 -5.30
N LYS A 97 -7.44 -18.46 -5.18
CA LYS A 97 -6.43 -19.38 -4.64
C LYS A 97 -5.20 -19.44 -5.54
N GLU A 98 -5.37 -19.43 -6.85
CA GLU A 98 -4.26 -19.38 -7.80
C GLU A 98 -3.50 -18.05 -7.72
N ASP A 99 -4.21 -16.92 -7.62
CA ASP A 99 -3.59 -15.61 -7.44
C ASP A 99 -2.77 -15.54 -6.15
N ILE A 100 -3.30 -16.06 -5.05
CA ILE A 100 -2.57 -16.16 -3.77
C ILE A 100 -1.30 -16.99 -3.95
N GLY A 101 -1.38 -18.16 -4.59
CA GLY A 101 -0.20 -19.00 -4.85
C GLY A 101 0.87 -18.29 -5.68
N ARG A 102 0.47 -17.56 -6.73
CA ARG A 102 1.39 -16.73 -7.53
C ARG A 102 2.05 -15.62 -6.71
N LEU A 103 1.31 -15.00 -5.79
CA LEU A 103 1.85 -13.97 -4.90
C LEU A 103 2.84 -14.56 -3.89
N GLU A 104 2.54 -15.71 -3.31
CA GLU A 104 3.43 -16.43 -2.38
C GLU A 104 4.76 -16.78 -3.06
N GLU A 105 4.73 -17.28 -4.30
CA GLU A 105 5.93 -17.58 -5.07
C GLU A 105 6.77 -16.31 -5.36
N ARG A 106 6.12 -15.22 -5.79
CA ARG A 106 6.79 -13.94 -6.02
C ARG A 106 7.43 -13.37 -4.75
N ILE A 107 6.75 -13.49 -3.61
CA ILE A 107 7.27 -13.06 -2.31
C ILE A 107 8.52 -13.85 -1.94
N GLU A 108 8.51 -15.17 -2.14
CA GLU A 108 9.67 -16.03 -1.84
C GLU A 108 10.87 -15.70 -2.74
N ILE A 109 10.64 -15.44 -4.03
CA ILE A 109 11.70 -15.00 -4.97
C ILE A 109 12.29 -13.66 -4.53
N LEU A 110 11.45 -12.65 -4.27
CA LEU A 110 11.90 -11.33 -3.83
C LEU A 110 12.67 -11.40 -2.50
N ARG A 111 12.20 -12.23 -1.57
CA ARG A 111 12.87 -12.44 -0.29
C ARG A 111 14.28 -13.00 -0.49
N LYS A 112 14.45 -14.01 -1.35
CA LYS A 112 15.76 -14.58 -1.68
C LYS A 112 16.68 -13.55 -2.34
N GLU A 113 16.17 -12.79 -3.31
CA GLU A 113 16.94 -11.75 -4.00
C GLU A 113 17.44 -10.69 -3.02
N ILE A 114 16.58 -10.21 -2.11
CA ILE A 114 16.94 -9.27 -1.06
C ILE A 114 18.05 -9.83 -0.16
N TYR A 115 17.94 -11.10 0.28
CA TYR A 115 18.98 -11.73 1.09
C TYR A 115 20.33 -11.78 0.37
N THR A 116 20.33 -12.14 -0.91
CA THR A 116 21.56 -12.17 -1.74
C THR A 116 22.15 -10.78 -1.87
N GLN A 117 21.35 -9.78 -2.25
CA GLN A 117 21.81 -8.40 -2.40
C GLN A 117 22.36 -7.81 -1.10
N ILE A 118 21.72 -8.06 0.04
CA ILE A 118 22.21 -7.62 1.35
C ILE A 118 23.55 -8.26 1.68
N THR A 119 23.72 -9.54 1.35
CA THR A 119 24.97 -10.27 1.61
C THR A 119 26.11 -9.73 0.76
N GLU A 120 25.88 -9.54 -0.54
CA GLU A 120 26.86 -8.94 -1.46
C GLU A 120 27.20 -7.50 -1.07
N PHE A 121 26.19 -6.71 -0.68
CA PHE A 121 26.41 -5.34 -0.21
C PHE A 121 27.28 -5.32 1.04
N ARG A 122 27.01 -6.21 2.02
CA ARG A 122 27.82 -6.34 3.23
C ARG A 122 29.27 -6.70 2.91
N GLU A 123 29.50 -7.61 1.97
CA GLU A 123 30.86 -7.97 1.55
C GLU A 123 31.59 -6.78 0.89
N ARG A 124 30.90 -6.02 0.02
CA ARG A 124 31.47 -4.82 -0.60
C ARG A 124 31.81 -3.74 0.43
N VAL A 125 30.96 -3.53 1.41
CA VAL A 125 31.22 -2.59 2.52
C VAL A 125 32.45 -3.04 3.32
N SER A 126 32.54 -4.33 3.67
CA SER A 126 33.70 -4.85 4.39
C SER A 126 35.02 -4.69 3.61
N LYS A 127 35.01 -4.93 2.30
CA LYS A 127 36.18 -4.66 1.43
C LYS A 127 36.56 -3.18 1.42
N LEU A 128 35.56 -2.28 1.40
CA LEU A 128 35.78 -0.84 1.43
C LEU A 128 36.38 -0.38 2.77
N GLU A 129 35.87 -0.89 3.89
CA GLU A 129 36.41 -0.63 5.23
C GLU A 129 37.89 -1.07 5.35
N GLY A 130 38.22 -2.25 4.80
CA GLY A 130 39.60 -2.73 4.75
C GLY A 130 40.50 -1.83 3.90
N ALA A 131 40.05 -1.43 2.71
CA ALA A 131 40.81 -0.52 1.85
C ALA A 131 41.00 0.87 2.49
N PHE A 132 39.98 1.38 3.19
CA PHE A 132 40.06 2.64 3.91
C PHE A 132 41.08 2.58 5.06
N THR A 133 41.09 1.49 5.83
CA THR A 133 42.08 1.28 6.89
C THR A 133 43.51 1.30 6.33
N GLN A 134 43.75 0.57 5.24
CA GLN A 134 45.06 0.57 4.57
C GLN A 134 45.48 1.95 4.05
N LEU A 135 44.52 2.74 3.57
CA LEU A 135 44.80 4.11 3.11
C LEU A 135 45.21 5.01 4.29
N VAL A 136 44.50 4.91 5.41
CA VAL A 136 44.83 5.65 6.65
C VAL A 136 46.24 5.29 7.13
N ASP A 137 46.59 4.01 7.14
CA ASP A 137 47.93 3.55 7.54
C ASP A 137 49.01 4.13 6.62
N ARG A 138 48.80 4.10 5.30
CA ARG A 138 49.73 4.67 4.31
C ARG A 138 49.89 6.18 4.47
N ILE A 139 48.82 6.91 4.77
CA ILE A 139 48.87 8.34 5.05
C ILE A 139 49.72 8.59 6.31
N GLY A 140 49.48 7.82 7.38
CA GLY A 140 50.28 7.93 8.60
C GLY A 140 51.77 7.64 8.39
N ASP A 141 52.12 6.71 7.50
CA ASP A 141 53.52 6.45 7.15
C ASP A 141 54.14 7.53 6.25
N LEU A 142 53.34 8.16 5.37
CA LEU A 142 53.78 9.32 4.60
C LEU A 142 54.06 10.51 5.51
N ASP A 143 53.20 10.78 6.51
CA ASP A 143 53.40 11.85 7.49
C ASP A 143 54.74 11.68 8.22
N LYS A 144 55.04 10.47 8.72
CA LYS A 144 56.34 10.17 9.37
C LYS A 144 57.54 10.40 8.43
N ARG A 145 57.39 10.10 7.14
CA ARG A 145 58.45 10.32 6.14
C ARG A 145 58.65 11.80 5.87
N ILE A 146 57.57 12.58 5.81
CA ILE A 146 57.62 14.03 5.68
C ILE A 146 58.34 14.64 6.89
N ASP A 147 57.97 14.27 8.11
CA ASP A 147 58.66 14.72 9.34
C ASP A 147 60.17 14.42 9.33
N SER A 148 60.55 13.27 8.78
CA SER A 148 61.96 12.87 8.64
C SER A 148 62.69 13.69 7.57
N LEU A 149 62.03 14.01 6.46
CA LEU A 149 62.58 14.88 5.42
C LEU A 149 62.75 16.31 5.93
N ASP A 150 61.77 16.85 6.66
CA ASP A 150 61.84 18.19 7.26
C ASP A 150 63.06 18.31 8.18
N LYS A 151 63.28 17.34 9.07
CA LYS A 151 64.47 17.29 9.93
C LYS A 151 65.78 17.23 9.16
N ARG A 152 65.80 16.53 8.01
CA ARG A 152 66.99 16.46 7.14
C ARG A 152 67.24 17.78 6.42
N ILE A 153 66.18 18.48 6.00
CA ILE A 153 66.26 19.81 5.40
C ILE A 153 66.83 20.79 6.42
N ASP A 154 66.28 20.83 7.64
CA ASP A 154 66.80 21.67 8.73
C ASP A 154 68.30 21.41 9.00
N ALA A 155 68.71 20.14 8.95
CA ALA A 155 70.11 19.77 9.15
C ALA A 155 71.02 20.18 7.98
N LEU A 156 70.51 20.17 6.75
CA LEU A 156 71.22 20.65 5.57
C LEU A 156 71.35 22.18 5.60
N ASP A 157 70.30 22.91 5.96
CA ASP A 157 70.33 24.37 6.09
C ASP A 157 71.41 24.81 7.08
N ARG A 158 71.48 24.16 8.25
CA ARG A 158 72.55 24.43 9.24
C ARG A 158 73.96 24.15 8.71
N ARG A 159 74.12 23.13 7.84
CA ARG A 159 75.41 22.82 7.22
C ARG A 159 75.79 23.86 6.17
N ILE A 160 74.82 24.34 5.40
CA ILE A 160 75.01 25.42 4.42
C ILE A 160 75.45 26.70 5.14
N ASP A 161 74.74 27.10 6.20
CA ASP A 161 75.12 28.27 7.03
C ASP A 161 76.55 28.16 7.58
N ALA A 162 76.98 26.95 7.97
CA ALA A 162 78.33 26.70 8.46
C ALA A 162 79.38 26.75 7.35
N LEU A 163 79.06 26.30 6.14
CA LEU A 163 79.92 26.41 4.96
C LEU A 163 80.07 27.86 4.53
N ASP A 164 78.98 28.63 4.49
CA ASP A 164 79.00 30.07 4.17
C ASP A 164 79.95 30.83 5.10
N LYS A 165 79.85 30.60 6.41
CA LYS A 165 80.80 31.19 7.39
C LYS A 165 82.25 30.79 7.17
N ARG A 166 82.51 29.56 6.71
CA ARG A 166 83.87 29.09 6.39
C ARG A 166 84.39 29.75 5.13
N ILE A 167 83.55 29.91 4.10
CA ILE A 167 83.88 30.60 2.86
C ILE A 167 84.21 32.07 3.17
N ASP A 168 83.39 32.77 3.94
CA ASP A 168 83.66 34.15 4.39
C ASP A 168 85.01 34.29 5.10
N SER A 169 85.38 33.30 5.92
CA SER A 169 86.67 33.26 6.62
C SER A 169 87.85 33.03 5.67
N LEU A 170 87.69 32.14 4.69
CA LEU A 170 88.69 31.90 3.67
C LEU A 170 88.88 33.12 2.77
N ASP A 171 87.80 33.79 2.37
CA ASP A 171 87.85 35.00 1.55
C ASP A 171 88.65 36.11 2.26
N LYS A 172 88.43 36.31 3.57
CA LYS A 172 89.23 37.25 4.38
C LYS A 172 90.72 36.88 4.42
N ARG A 173 91.04 35.58 4.54
CA ARG A 173 92.43 35.11 4.53
C ARG A 173 93.08 35.30 3.17
N ILE A 174 92.36 35.04 2.08
CA ILE A 174 92.83 35.25 0.70
C ILE A 174 93.07 36.74 0.44
N ASP A 175 92.17 37.63 0.87
CA ASP A 175 92.35 39.08 0.78
C ASP A 175 93.61 39.53 1.52
N TYR A 176 93.84 39.02 2.74
CA TYR A 176 95.05 39.30 3.50
C TYR A 176 96.33 38.83 2.77
N VAL A 177 96.35 37.59 2.28
CA VAL A 177 97.50 37.04 1.55
C VAL A 177 97.75 37.82 0.27
N THR A 178 96.70 38.20 -0.45
CA THR A 178 96.79 39.02 -1.67
C THR A 178 97.42 40.38 -1.36
N LYS A 179 96.97 41.06 -0.30
CA LYS A 179 97.56 42.33 0.14
C LYS A 179 99.03 42.21 0.49
N VAL A 180 99.42 41.17 1.24
CA VAL A 180 100.84 40.92 1.58
C VAL A 180 101.66 40.61 0.33
N SER A 181 101.13 39.85 -0.63
CA SER A 181 101.79 39.55 -1.89
C SER A 181 102.05 40.82 -2.72
N TRP A 182 101.07 41.72 -2.83
CA TRP A 182 101.27 43.03 -3.47
C TRP A 182 102.35 43.86 -2.76
N ALA A 183 102.36 43.88 -1.42
CA ALA A 183 103.39 44.61 -0.67
C ALA A 183 104.80 44.06 -0.90
N LEU A 184 104.96 42.72 -0.90
CA LEU A 184 106.25 42.07 -1.14
C LEU A 184 106.73 42.23 -2.58
N THR A 185 105.85 42.09 -3.57
CA THR A 185 106.21 42.30 -4.98
C THR A 185 106.65 43.74 -5.24
N LEU A 186 105.95 44.72 -4.65
CA LEU A 186 106.34 46.13 -4.71
C LEU A 186 107.71 46.39 -4.04
N SER A 187 107.99 45.78 -2.88
CA SER A 187 109.27 45.95 -2.19
C SER A 187 110.46 45.34 -2.94
N VAL A 188 110.26 44.15 -3.54
CA VAL A 188 111.27 43.51 -4.40
C VAL A 188 111.55 44.38 -5.63
N LEU A 189 110.50 44.87 -6.31
CA LEU A 189 110.65 45.79 -7.45
C LEU A 189 111.40 47.06 -7.07
N ALA A 190 111.05 47.70 -5.95
CA ALA A 190 111.74 48.89 -5.45
C ALA A 190 113.23 48.61 -5.18
N THR A 191 113.55 47.45 -4.60
CA THR A 191 114.93 47.03 -4.33
C THR A 191 115.72 46.79 -5.62
N LEU A 192 115.13 46.12 -6.61
CA LEU A 192 115.75 45.89 -7.92
C LEU A 192 116.02 47.21 -8.65
N VAL A 193 115.07 48.15 -8.64
CA VAL A 193 115.24 49.49 -9.22
C VAL A 193 116.40 50.23 -8.54
N ALA A 194 116.46 50.21 -7.20
CA ALA A 194 117.56 50.83 -6.46
C ALA A 194 118.92 50.22 -6.83
N GLN A 195 119.02 48.89 -6.98
CA GLN A 195 120.25 48.23 -7.40
C GLN A 195 120.66 48.61 -8.83
N ILE A 196 119.72 48.70 -9.78
CA ILE A 196 119.99 49.12 -11.15
C ILE A 196 120.53 50.56 -11.17
N ILE A 197 119.90 51.48 -10.42
CA ILE A 197 120.34 52.87 -10.32
C ILE A 197 121.77 52.95 -9.78
N VAL A 198 122.07 52.26 -8.66
CA VAL A 198 123.43 52.24 -8.07
C VAL A 198 124.46 51.69 -9.06
N ARG A 199 124.13 50.62 -9.79
CA ARG A 199 125.03 49.98 -10.76
C ARG A 199 125.28 50.84 -12.00
N VAL A 200 124.32 51.67 -12.41
CA VAL A 200 124.47 52.62 -13.52
C VAL A 200 125.27 53.85 -13.11
N LEU A 201 125.13 54.34 -11.87
CA LEU A 201 125.84 55.52 -11.36
C LEU A 201 127.32 55.26 -10.99
N LEU A 202 127.69 54.01 -10.67
CA LEU A 202 129.06 53.62 -10.27
C LEU A 202 129.94 53.12 -11.44
N ARG A 203 129.48 53.23 -12.69
CA ARG A 203 130.27 52.98 -13.92
C ARG A 203 130.62 54.29 -14.58
#